data_AF-A0A849F5P1-F1
#
_entry.id   AF-A0A849F5P1-F1
#
_cell.length_a   1.000
_cell.length_b   1.000
_cell.length_c   1.000
_cell.angle_alpha   90.00
_cell.angle_beta   90.00
_cell.angle_gamma   90.00
#
_symmetry.space_group_name_H-M   'P 1'
#
loop_
_entity.id
_entity.type
_entity.pdbx_description
1 polymer ?
#
loop_
_entity_poly.entity_id
_entity_poly.type
_entity_poly.pdbx_seq_one_letter_code
_entity_poly.pdbx_strand_id
1 'polypeptide(L)'
;MIVHHFESKHSVLNHFIAEIRDINIQKDPMRFRRNIERIGEILCYELSKTLNYDTKTVQTPFGTKDIALPIDKLVLCSVLRA
;
A
#
# COMPACT_ATOMS: atom_id res chain seq x y z
N MET A 1 1.65 -9.69 -20.24
CA MET A 1 1.57 -9.73 -18.76
C MET A 1 2.54 -8.68 -18.22
N ILE A 2 2.07 -7.75 -17.38
CA ILE A 2 2.93 -6.72 -16.75
C ILE A 2 3.16 -7.16 -15.31
N VAL A 3 4.42 -7.15 -14.85
CA VAL A 3 4.80 -7.52 -13.48
C VAL A 3 5.58 -6.36 -12.86
N HIS A 4 5.13 -5.87 -11.72
CA HIS A 4 5.81 -4.82 -10.96
C HIS A 4 6.59 -5.43 -9.80
N HIS A 5 7.92 -5.37 -9.87
CA HIS A 5 8.79 -5.94 -8.83
C HIS A 5 9.23 -4.86 -7.83
N PHE A 6 8.41 -4.62 -6.79
CA PHE A 6 8.64 -3.54 -5.82
C PHE A 6 9.82 -3.77 -4.85
N GLU A 7 10.23 -5.03 -4.60
CA GLU A 7 11.40 -5.39 -3.77
C GLU A 7 12.73 -4.94 -4.41
N SER A 8 12.77 -4.77 -5.75
CA SER A 8 13.98 -4.39 -6.49
C SER A 8 14.52 -3.00 -6.16
N LYS A 9 13.71 -2.12 -5.57
CA LYS A 9 14.10 -0.77 -5.15
C LYS A 9 14.31 -0.75 -3.64
N HIS A 10 15.40 -0.13 -3.18
CA HIS A 10 15.65 0.08 -1.77
C HIS A 10 14.52 0.90 -1.13
N SER A 11 13.78 0.27 -0.21
CA SER A 11 12.68 0.90 0.51
C SER A 11 12.42 0.18 1.84
N VAL A 12 11.56 0.77 2.68
CA VAL A 12 11.11 0.16 3.94
C VAL A 12 10.38 -1.17 3.72
N LEU A 13 9.85 -1.42 2.52
CA LEU A 13 9.23 -2.69 2.15
C LEU A 13 10.17 -3.88 2.39
N ASN A 14 11.45 -3.71 2.03
CA ASN A 14 12.45 -4.78 2.15
C ASN A 14 12.69 -5.17 3.62
N HIS A 15 12.54 -4.22 4.55
CA HIS A 15 12.64 -4.48 5.97
C HIS A 15 11.48 -5.36 6.47
N PHE A 16 10.24 -5.04 6.09
CA PHE A 16 9.07 -5.83 6.49
C PHE A 16 9.08 -7.22 5.84
N ILE A 17 9.51 -7.32 4.58
CA ILE A 17 9.70 -8.60 3.88
C ILE A 17 10.77 -9.45 4.59
N ALA A 18 11.88 -8.85 5.02
CA ALA A 18 12.91 -9.57 5.76
C ALA A 18 12.36 -10.13 7.08
N GLU A 19 11.62 -9.33 7.86
CA GLU A 19 11.07 -9.76 9.15
C GLU A 19 10.04 -10.89 9.03
N ILE A 20 9.21 -10.94 7.98
CA ILE A 20 8.28 -12.05 7.75
C ILE A 20 8.95 -13.32 7.23
N ARG A 21 10.16 -13.19 6.65
CA ARG A 21 10.96 -14.33 6.13
C ARG A 21 11.94 -14.87 7.19
N ASP A 22 12.31 -14.08 8.19
CA ASP A 22 13.23 -14.47 9.25
C ASP A 22 12.61 -15.48 10.22
N ILE A 23 13.24 -16.66 10.34
CA ILE A 23 12.74 -17.80 11.13
C ILE A 23 12.63 -17.51 12.64
N ASN A 24 13.37 -16.54 13.15
CA ASN A 24 13.35 -16.16 14.56
C ASN A 24 12.31 -15.06 14.81
N ILE A 25 12.24 -14.07 13.93
CA ILE A 25 11.34 -12.91 14.08
C ILE A 25 9.88 -13.26 13.74
N GLN A 26 9.67 -14.07 12.69
CA GLN A 26 8.33 -14.48 12.24
C GLN A 26 7.52 -15.21 13.33
N LYS A 27 8.20 -15.80 14.33
CA LYS A 27 7.56 -16.48 15.47
C LYS A 27 6.72 -15.55 16.33
N ASP A 28 6.93 -14.24 16.27
CA ASP A 28 6.06 -13.24 16.90
C ASP A 28 4.79 -13.03 16.03
N PRO A 29 3.61 -13.54 16.44
CA PRO A 29 2.42 -13.49 15.61
C PRO A 29 1.85 -12.08 15.45
N MET A 30 2.05 -11.19 16.44
CA MET A 30 1.58 -9.81 16.34
C MET A 30 2.42 -9.04 15.35
N ARG A 31 3.75 -9.20 15.40
CA ARG A 31 4.66 -8.59 14.44
C ARG A 31 4.42 -9.11 13.03
N PHE A 32 4.24 -10.42 12.86
CA PHE A 32 3.95 -11.01 11.55
C PHE A 32 2.70 -10.40 10.90
N ARG A 33 1.58 -10.34 11.65
CA ARG A 33 0.33 -9.73 11.16
C ARG A 33 0.52 -8.25 10.80
N ARG A 34 1.19 -7.49 11.67
CA ARG A 34 1.44 -6.06 11.44
C ARG A 34 2.29 -5.84 10.19
N ASN A 35 3.28 -6.70 9.93
CA ASN A 35 4.12 -6.57 8.75
C ASN A 35 3.37 -6.92 7.47
N ILE A 36 2.45 -7.89 7.49
CA ILE A 36 1.55 -8.14 6.36
C ILE A 36 0.68 -6.93 6.07
N GLU A 37 0.09 -6.30 7.09
CA GLU A 37 -0.70 -5.06 6.93
C GLU A 37 0.13 -3.95 6.28
N ARG A 38 1.34 -3.69 6.81
CA ARG A 38 2.25 -2.68 6.28
C ARG A 38 2.67 -2.95 4.83
N ILE A 39 2.95 -4.21 4.50
CA ILE A 39 3.25 -4.62 3.12
C ILE A 39 2.04 -4.33 2.22
N GLY A 40 0.83 -4.69 2.67
CA GLY A 40 -0.41 -4.39 1.96
C GLY A 40 -0.63 -2.89 1.72
N GLU A 41 -0.41 -2.05 2.73
CA GLU A 41 -0.50 -0.59 2.62
C GLU A 41 0.46 -0.03 1.56
N ILE A 42 1.71 -0.49 1.54
CA ILE A 42 2.71 -0.06 0.56
C ILE A 42 2.30 -0.49 -0.86
N LEU A 43 1.84 -1.73 -1.03
CA LEU A 43 1.39 -2.23 -2.32
C LEU A 43 0.16 -1.45 -2.83
N CYS A 44 -0.80 -1.16 -1.95
CA CYS A 44 -1.95 -0.32 -2.28
C CYS A 44 -1.54 1.11 -2.62
N TYR A 45 -0.54 1.68 -1.94
CA TYR A 45 -0.01 3.00 -2.27
C TYR A 45 0.62 3.02 -3.67
N GLU A 46 1.44 2.03 -4.02
CA GLU A 46 2.02 1.94 -5.37
C GLU A 46 0.94 1.71 -6.44
N LEU A 47 -0.07 0.88 -6.16
CA LEU A 47 -1.23 0.70 -7.04
C LEU A 47 -1.97 2.03 -7.24
N SER A 48 -2.17 2.81 -6.17
CA SER A 48 -2.94 4.05 -6.22
C SER A 48 -2.40 5.04 -7.25
N LYS A 49 -1.08 5.09 -7.45
CA LYS A 49 -0.42 5.94 -8.46
C LYS A 49 -0.81 5.64 -9.90
N THR A 50 -1.42 4.49 -10.16
CA THR A 50 -1.84 4.05 -11.50
C THR A 50 -3.33 4.25 -11.77
N LEU A 51 -4.09 4.70 -10.76
CA LEU A 51 -5.52 4.96 -10.89
C LEU A 51 -5.80 6.24 -11.68
N ASN A 52 -7.06 6.42 -12.08
CA ASN A 52 -7.54 7.65 -12.69
C ASN A 52 -7.86 8.69 -11.61
N TYR A 53 -7.48 9.94 -11.88
CA TYR A 53 -7.67 11.06 -10.97
C TYR A 53 -8.43 12.21 -11.64
N ASP A 54 -9.28 12.87 -10.88
CA ASP A 54 -9.96 14.10 -11.29
C ASP A 54 -9.71 15.22 -10.27
N THR A 55 -9.75 16.47 -10.76
CA THR A 55 -9.47 17.64 -9.95
C THR A 55 -10.70 18.07 -9.18
N LYS A 56 -10.60 18.12 -7.85
CA LYS A 56 -11.65 18.63 -6.97
C LYS A 56 -11.15 19.86 -6.22
N THR A 57 -11.92 20.95 -6.29
CA THR A 57 -11.68 22.13 -5.47
C THR A 57 -12.14 21.88 -4.04
N VAL A 58 -11.24 22.07 -3.07
CA VAL A 58 -11.48 21.88 -1.64
C VAL A 58 -11.26 23.20 -0.91
N GLN A 59 -12.17 23.52 0.00
CA GLN A 59 -12.00 24.66 0.91
C GLN A 59 -11.02 24.30 2.02
N THR A 60 -9.96 25.09 2.15
CA THR A 60 -8.98 25.03 3.23
C THR A 60 -9.19 26.21 4.19
N PRO A 61 -8.60 26.17 5.40
CA PRO A 61 -8.63 27.32 6.31
C PRO A 61 -8.06 28.62 5.72
N PHE A 62 -7.23 28.53 4.68
CA PHE A 62 -6.56 29.67 4.05
C PHE A 62 -7.08 30.00 2.63
N GLY A 63 -8.19 29.39 2.19
CA GLY A 63 -8.77 29.63 0.85
C GLY A 63 -9.12 28.34 0.12
N THR A 64 -9.34 28.40 -1.19
CA THR A 64 -9.64 27.22 -2.03
C THR A 64 -8.37 26.63 -2.64
N LYS A 65 -8.32 25.31 -2.76
CA LYS A 65 -7.23 24.60 -3.43
C LYS A 65 -7.76 23.43 -4.26
N ASP A 66 -7.23 23.31 -5.46
CA ASP A 66 -7.50 22.18 -6.34
C ASP A 66 -6.61 20.99 -5.98
N ILE A 67 -7.23 19.82 -5.78
CA ILE A 67 -6.56 18.58 -5.38
C ILE A 67 -7.07 17.43 -6.26
N ALA A 68 -6.15 16.65 -6.82
CA ALA A 68 -6.47 15.45 -7.59
C ALA A 68 -6.87 14.31 -6.66
N LEU A 69 -8.05 13.70 -6.90
CA LEU A 69 -8.57 12.57 -6.13
C LEU A 69 -8.87 11.38 -7.05
N PRO A 70 -8.66 10.13 -6.59
CA PRO A 70 -8.93 8.96 -7.41
C PRO A 70 -10.43 8.79 -7.62
N ILE A 71 -10.84 8.50 -8.86
CA ILE A 71 -12.26 8.35 -9.26
C ILE A 71 -12.68 6.90 -9.51
N ASP A 72 -11.73 5.97 -9.57
CA ASP A 72 -12.00 4.57 -9.85
C ASP A 72 -12.77 3.89 -8.70
N LYS A 73 -13.77 3.08 -9.07
CA LYS A 73 -14.51 2.25 -8.11
C LYS A 73 -13.76 0.94 -7.88
N LEU A 74 -13.02 0.88 -6.77
CA LEU A 74 -12.24 -0.29 -6.39
C LEU A 74 -13.11 -1.36 -5.73
N VAL A 75 -12.88 -2.63 -6.08
CA VAL A 75 -13.46 -3.79 -5.42
C VAL A 75 -12.32 -4.63 -4.83
N LEU A 76 -12.35 -4.85 -3.51
CA LEU A 76 -11.39 -5.71 -2.83
C LEU A 76 -12.00 -7.10 -2.62
N CYS A 77 -11.32 -8.13 -3.11
CA CYS A 77 -11.69 -9.52 -2.87
C CYS A 77 -10.63 -10.19 -2.00
N SER A 78 -11.05 -10.74 -0.86
CA SER A 78 -10.18 -11.50 0.04
C SER A 78 -10.28 -12.99 -0.26
N VAL A 79 -9.14 -13.65 -0.43
CA VAL A 79 -9.05 -15.10 -0.57
C VAL A 79 -8.79 -15.71 0.82
N LEU A 80 -9.64 -16.66 1.26
CA LEU A 80 -9.55 -17.32 2.57
C LEU A 80 -9.15 -18.80 2.40
N ARG A 81 -8.28 -19.43 3.23
CA ARG A 81 -7.32 -18.94 4.25
C ARG A 81 -5.89 -18.95 3.67
N ALA A 82 -5.03 -18.03 4.15
CA ALA A 82 -3.60 -17.95 3.86
C ALA A 82 -2.77 -18.53 5.01
#